data_AF-W1YNR2-F1
#
_entry.id   AF-W1YNR2-F1
#
_cell.length_a   1.000
_cell.length_b   1.000
_cell.length_c   1.000
_cell.angle_alpha   90.00
_cell.angle_beta   90.00
_cell.angle_gamma   90.00
#
_symmetry.space_group_name_H-M   'P 1'
#
loop_
_entity.id
_entity.type
_entity.pdbx_description
1 polymer ?
#
loop_
_entity_poly.entity_id
_entity_poly.type
_entity_poly.pdbx_seq_one_letter_code
_entity_poly.pdbx_strand_id
1 'polypeptide(L)'
;KQTQEMISARLGRSRSYIANMVRLLKLCDSVQKDLIEGDLTVGQARPLLALRSAAQQIEAAERIKEGELSARQAEALVKSMQNKTPKAKAA
;
A
#
# COMPACT_ATOMS: atom_id res chain seq x y z
N LYS A 1 20.23 -17.19 5.24
CA LYS A 1 20.13 -16.11 4.21
C LYS A 1 19.76 -16.64 2.80
N GLN A 2 19.14 -17.82 2.65
CA GLN A 2 19.02 -18.49 1.32
C GLN A 2 17.59 -18.62 0.76
N THR A 3 16.54 -18.33 1.53
CA THR A 3 15.15 -18.61 1.12
C THR A 3 14.63 -17.68 0.02
N GLN A 4 15.01 -16.40 0.02
CA GLN A 4 14.46 -15.45 -0.96
C GLN A 4 15.14 -15.49 -2.33
N GLU A 5 16.42 -15.85 -2.42
CA GLU A 5 17.13 -16.00 -3.70
C GLU A 5 16.61 -17.21 -4.48
N MET A 6 16.42 -18.36 -3.82
CA MET A 6 15.86 -19.54 -4.48
C MET A 6 14.42 -19.33 -4.97
N ILE A 7 13.58 -18.61 -4.21
CA ILE A 7 12.20 -18.29 -4.62
C ILE A 7 12.20 -17.35 -5.84
N SER A 8 13.13 -16.38 -5.89
CA SER A 8 13.25 -15.45 -7.02
C SER A 8 13.58 -16.16 -8.34
N ALA A 9 14.48 -17.15 -8.30
CA ALA A 9 14.86 -17.96 -9.45
C ALA A 9 13.71 -18.88 -9.93
N ARG A 10 12.92 -19.44 -9.01
CA ARG A 10 11.80 -20.35 -9.33
C ARG A 10 10.57 -19.62 -9.90
N LEU A 11 10.35 -18.36 -9.51
CA LEU A 11 9.23 -17.53 -9.98
C LEU A 11 9.61 -16.61 -11.16
N GLY A 12 10.89 -16.52 -11.53
CA GLY A 12 11.36 -15.61 -12.58
C GLY A 12 11.18 -14.12 -12.23
N ARG A 13 11.08 -13.77 -10.95
CA ARG A 13 10.83 -12.40 -10.47
C ARG A 13 11.90 -11.99 -9.47
N SER A 14 12.32 -10.73 -9.51
CA SER A 14 13.37 -10.23 -8.61
C SER A 14 12.97 -10.38 -7.14
N ARG A 15 13.97 -10.57 -6.26
CA ARG A 15 13.77 -10.54 -4.81
C ARG A 15 13.06 -9.26 -4.33
N SER A 16 13.34 -8.13 -4.97
CA SER A 16 12.66 -6.85 -4.68
C SER A 16 11.18 -6.88 -5.03
N TYR A 17 10.79 -7.55 -6.12
CA TYR A 17 9.39 -7.74 -6.49
C TYR A 17 8.62 -8.54 -5.43
N ILE A 18 9.18 -9.68 -5.00
CA ILE A 18 8.56 -10.52 -3.96
C ILE A 18 8.42 -9.74 -2.65
N ALA A 19 9.47 -9.02 -2.24
CA ALA A 19 9.41 -8.21 -1.03
C ALA A 19 8.36 -7.08 -1.11
N ASN A 20 8.12 -6.52 -2.30
CA ASN A 20 7.08 -5.52 -2.51
C ASN A 20 5.68 -6.12 -2.34
N MET A 21 5.43 -7.33 -2.86
CA MET A 21 4.14 -8.00 -2.71
C MET A 21 3.88 -8.41 -1.26
N VAL A 22 4.87 -8.98 -0.57
CA VAL A 22 4.74 -9.35 0.85
C VAL A 22 4.43 -8.13 1.73
N ARG A 23 4.94 -6.95 1.37
CA ARG A 23 4.61 -5.72 2.12
C ARG A 23 3.14 -5.33 2.02
N LEU A 24 2.44 -5.66 0.94
CA LEU A 24 1.00 -5.37 0.80
C LEU A 24 0.15 -6.14 1.80
N LEU A 25 0.62 -7.28 2.30
CA LEU A 25 -0.05 -8.06 3.36
C LEU A 25 -0.11 -7.31 4.71
N LYS A 26 0.56 -6.15 4.82
CA LYS A 26 0.49 -5.26 5.98
C LYS A 26 -0.60 -4.19 5.88
N LEU A 27 -1.29 -4.11 4.73
CA LEU A 27 -2.46 -3.24 4.59
C LEU A 27 -3.62 -3.79 5.43
N CYS A 28 -4.56 -2.93 5.82
CA CYS A 28 -5.77 -3.40 6.48
C CYS A 28 -6.62 -4.28 5.53
N ASP A 29 -7.45 -5.14 6.12
CA ASP A 29 -8.22 -6.15 5.39
C ASP A 29 -9.11 -5.54 4.28
N SER A 30 -9.68 -4.36 4.52
CA SER A 30 -10.48 -3.65 3.52
C SER A 30 -9.68 -3.31 2.26
N VAL A 31 -8.45 -2.79 2.41
CA VAL A 31 -7.61 -2.43 1.26
C VAL A 31 -7.05 -3.68 0.57
N GLN A 32 -6.79 -4.75 1.33
CA GLN A 32 -6.44 -6.04 0.74
C GLN A 32 -7.60 -6.60 -0.10
N LYS A 33 -8.84 -6.45 0.37
CA LYS A 33 -10.02 -6.85 -0.38
C LYS A 33 -10.16 -6.05 -1.69
N ASP A 34 -10.00 -4.73 -1.64
CA ASP A 34 -10.01 -3.88 -2.84
C ASP A 34 -8.95 -4.30 -3.88
N LEU A 35 -7.77 -4.75 -3.42
CA LEU A 35 -6.72 -5.29 -4.29
C LEU A 35 -7.10 -6.63 -4.93
N ILE A 36 -7.82 -7.50 -4.20
CA ILE A 36 -8.26 -8.80 -4.68
C ILE A 36 -9.39 -8.65 -5.70
N GLU A 37 -10.33 -7.73 -5.43
CA GLU A 37 -11.48 -7.42 -6.29
C GLU A 37 -11.07 -6.63 -7.55
N GLY A 38 -9.89 -6.01 -7.53
CA GLY A 38 -9.34 -5.26 -8.66
C GLY A 38 -9.69 -3.77 -8.65
N ASP A 39 -10.39 -3.31 -7.62
CA ASP A 39 -10.75 -1.91 -7.40
C ASP A 39 -9.52 -1.02 -7.14
N LEU A 40 -8.45 -1.62 -6.62
CA LEU A 40 -7.14 -0.97 -6.50
C LEU A 40 -6.07 -1.77 -7.22
N THR A 41 -5.20 -1.05 -7.91
CA THR A 41 -3.96 -1.60 -8.43
C THR A 41 -2.88 -1.62 -7.35
N VAL A 42 -1.88 -2.49 -7.52
CA VAL A 42 -0.68 -2.52 -6.66
C VAL A 42 0.01 -1.15 -6.58
N GLY A 43 0.01 -0.38 -7.68
CA GLY A 43 0.59 0.97 -7.71
C GLY A 43 -0.15 1.96 -6.80
N GLN A 44 -1.47 1.89 -6.76
CA GLN A 44 -2.32 2.73 -5.89
C GLN A 44 -2.28 2.30 -4.43
N ALA A 45 -2.16 0.99 -4.15
CA ALA A 45 -2.18 0.48 -2.78
C ALA A 45 -0.83 0.59 -2.04
N ARG A 46 0.29 0.53 -2.77
CA ARG A 46 1.64 0.62 -2.15
C ARG A 46 1.84 1.88 -1.29
N PRO A 47 1.41 3.08 -1.71
CA PRO A 47 1.52 4.29 -0.90
C PRO A 47 0.79 4.19 0.43
N LEU A 48 -0.36 3.50 0.48
CA LEU A 48 -1.19 3.38 1.68
C LEU A 48 -0.45 2.74 2.86
N LEU A 49 0.59 1.94 2.59
CA LEU A 49 1.48 1.37 3.62
C LEU A 49 2.19 2.42 4.48
N ALA A 50 2.27 3.67 4.02
CA ALA A 50 2.87 4.76 4.77
C ALA A 50 1.92 5.34 5.85
N LEU A 51 0.63 5.00 5.80
CA LEU A 51 -0.38 5.42 6.76
C LEU A 51 -0.42 4.42 7.93
N ARG A 52 -0.40 4.94 9.16
CA ARG A 52 -0.20 4.13 10.37
C ARG A 52 -1.48 3.50 10.91
N SER A 53 -2.64 4.07 10.63
CA SER A 53 -3.92 3.54 11.09
C SER A 53 -4.73 2.92 9.94
N ALA A 54 -5.47 1.86 10.25
CA ALA A 54 -6.39 1.24 9.30
C ALA A 54 -7.43 2.24 8.79
N ALA A 55 -7.94 3.13 9.65
CA ALA A 55 -8.89 4.17 9.27
C ALA A 55 -8.32 5.13 8.21
N GLN A 56 -7.07 5.57 8.35
CA GLN A 56 -6.41 6.41 7.34
C GLN A 56 -6.21 5.67 6.01
N GLN A 57 -5.86 4.37 6.07
CA GLN A 57 -5.72 3.55 4.87
C GLN A 57 -7.05 3.40 4.12
N ILE A 58 -8.15 3.18 4.84
CA ILE A 58 -9.50 3.07 4.27
C ILE A 58 -9.91 4.40 3.65
N GLU A 59 -9.81 5.51 4.39
CA GLU A 59 -10.16 6.85 3.90
C GLU A 59 -9.37 7.22 2.62
N ALA A 60 -8.07 6.91 2.59
CA ALA A 60 -7.25 7.17 1.42
C ALA A 60 -7.61 6.25 0.24
N ALA A 61 -7.91 4.97 0.50
CA ALA A 61 -8.34 4.01 -0.51
C ALA A 61 -9.68 4.43 -1.15
N GLU A 62 -10.66 4.84 -0.35
CA GLU A 62 -11.94 5.35 -0.84
C GLU A 62 -11.75 6.55 -1.75
N ARG A 63 -10.95 7.56 -1.33
CA ARG A 63 -10.64 8.71 -2.18
C ARG A 63 -9.93 8.35 -3.48
N ILE A 64 -9.07 7.33 -3.46
CA ILE A 64 -8.41 6.85 -4.67
C ILE A 64 -9.41 6.21 -5.63
N LYS A 65 -10.33 5.40 -5.12
CA LYS A 65 -11.38 4.75 -5.91
C LYS A 65 -12.37 5.75 -6.48
N GLU A 66 -12.93 6.62 -5.64
CA GLU A 66 -13.91 7.65 -6.02
C GLU A 66 -13.33 8.64 -7.03
N GLY A 67 -12.05 8.99 -6.88
CA GLY A 67 -11.36 9.94 -7.77
C GLY A 67 -10.66 9.31 -8.96
N GLU A 68 -10.75 7.98 -9.14
CA GLU A 68 -10.03 7.19 -10.15
C GLU A 68 -8.54 7.58 -10.24
N LEU A 69 -7.90 7.78 -9.08
CA LEU A 69 -6.58 8.38 -9.01
C LEU A 69 -5.51 7.44 -9.55
N SER A 70 -4.62 7.94 -10.41
CA SER A 70 -3.43 7.20 -10.81
C SER A 70 -2.51 6.89 -9.62
N ALA A 71 -1.60 5.90 -9.75
CA ALA A 71 -0.63 5.57 -8.71
C ALA A 71 0.19 6.79 -8.23
N ARG A 72 0.54 7.71 -9.14
CA ARG A 72 1.25 8.95 -8.80
C ARG A 72 0.38 9.92 -7.99
N GLN A 73 -0.91 9.99 -8.29
CA GLN A 73 -1.86 10.81 -7.51
C GLN A 73 -2.13 10.19 -6.14
N ALA A 74 -2.21 8.86 -6.05
CA ALA A 74 -2.30 8.14 -4.77
C ALA A 74 -1.09 8.42 -3.87
N GLU A 75 0.13 8.41 -4.41
CA GLU A 75 1.34 8.82 -3.67
C GLU A 75 1.25 10.25 -3.14
N ALA A 76 0.81 11.19 -3.99
CA ALA A 76 0.65 12.59 -3.59
C ALA A 76 -0.42 12.76 -2.49
N LEU A 77 -1.56 12.07 -2.61
CA LEU A 77 -2.63 12.06 -1.63
C LEU A 77 -2.11 11.56 -0.28
N VAL A 78 -1.48 10.40 -0.23
CA VAL A 78 -0.94 9.83 1.02
C VAL A 78 0.08 10.77 1.65
N LYS A 79 0.99 11.33 0.86
CA LYS A 79 1.97 12.30 1.35
C LYS A 79 1.30 13.53 1.97
N SER A 80 0.21 14.02 1.37
CA SER A 80 -0.57 15.13 1.92
C SER A 80 -1.24 14.77 3.25
N MET A 81 -1.75 13.54 3.40
CA MET A 81 -2.41 13.06 4.62
C MET A 81 -1.42 12.87 5.77
N GLN A 82 -0.20 12.40 5.47
CA GLN A 82 0.88 12.32 6.45
C GLN A 82 1.25 13.71 6.99
N ASN A 83 1.30 14.72 6.11
CA ASN A 83 1.63 16.10 6.50
C ASN A 83 0.48 16.79 7.27
N LYS A 84 -0.77 16.39 7.03
CA LYS A 84 -1.94 16.92 7.74
C LYS A 84 -2.18 16.30 9.12
N THR A 85 -1.48 15.22 9.47
CA THR A 85 -1.59 14.66 10.82
C THR A 85 -0.84 15.62 11.77
N PRO A 86 -1.51 16.36 12.68
CA PRO A 86 -0.79 17.01 13.74
C PRO A 86 -0.12 15.90 14.55
N LYS A 87 1.12 16.09 14.97
CA LYS A 87 1.74 15.28 16.03
C LYS A 87 0.83 15.32 17.28
N ALA A 88 -0.20 14.49 17.33
CA ALA A 88 -1.10 14.37 18.46
C ALA A 88 -0.63 13.17 19.30
N LYS A 89 0.13 13.52 20.34
CA LYS A 89 0.24 12.84 21.64
C LYS A 89 0.78 11.40 21.62
N ALA A 90 2.11 11.29 21.62
CA ALA A 90 2.74 10.45 22.63
C ALA A 90 2.65 11.23 23.95
N ALA A 91 1.71 10.83 24.81
CA ALA A 91 1.65 11.18 26.22
C ALA A 91 1.97 9.92 27.02
#